data_AF-A0ABD0LTW1-F1
#
_entry.id   AF-A0ABD0LTW1-F1
#
_cell.length_a   1.000
_cell.length_b   1.000
_cell.length_c   1.000
_cell.angle_alpha   90.00
_cell.angle_beta   90.00
_cell.angle_gamma   90.00
#
_symmetry.space_group_name_H-M   'P 1'
#
loop_
_entity.id
_entity.type
_entity.pdbx_description
1 polymer ?
#
loop_
_entity_poly.entity_id
_entity_poly.type
_entity_poly.pdbx_seq_one_letter_code
_entity_poly.pdbx_strand_id
1 'polypeptide(L)'
;MLIFSDGDRYAKPEGGLVNCSWYSNQACCKRTEVTSVFSNIEPLHSATRSCRNQLNYLMCYFCSPNQHLWFINQKLRVCAKYCNSLYEECLTAGVGTRIFGKCALFTRFQSPPL
;
A
#
# COMPACT_ATOMS: atom_id res chain seq x y z
N MET A 1 2.33 -14.02 -3.89
CA MET A 1 3.02 -13.24 -4.93
C MET A 1 1.94 -12.53 -5.72
N LEU A 2 1.73 -11.23 -5.56
CA LEU A 2 0.82 -10.50 -6.44
C LEU A 2 1.57 -10.28 -7.76
N ILE A 3 1.62 -11.32 -8.58
CA ILE A 3 2.09 -11.22 -9.96
C ILE A 3 0.94 -10.59 -10.73
N PHE A 4 1.05 -9.29 -10.95
CA PHE A 4 0.16 -8.61 -11.87
C PHE A 4 0.65 -8.89 -13.31
N SER A 5 0.41 -10.12 -13.77
CA SER A 5 0.73 -10.59 -15.11
C SER A 5 -0.12 -9.87 -16.17
N ASP A 6 0.52 -9.03 -16.98
CA ASP A 6 0.46 -9.07 -18.47
C ASP A 6 0.91 -7.72 -19.05
N GLY A 7 1.97 -7.76 -19.86
CA GLY A 7 2.45 -6.65 -20.67
C GLY A 7 3.14 -5.54 -19.88
N ASP A 8 4.04 -4.81 -20.54
CA ASP A 8 4.66 -3.61 -20.00
C ASP A 8 3.59 -2.65 -19.45
N ARG A 9 3.49 -2.56 -18.12
CA ARG A 9 2.53 -1.68 -17.44
C ARG A 9 3.02 -0.24 -17.51
N TYR A 10 2.70 0.42 -18.61
CA TYR A 10 2.88 1.87 -18.74
C TYR A 10 1.82 2.61 -17.92
N ALA A 11 2.24 3.67 -17.24
CA ALA A 11 1.33 4.54 -16.50
C ALA A 11 0.33 5.18 -17.47
N LYS A 12 -0.96 5.03 -17.19
CA LYS A 12 -2.05 5.59 -17.99
C LYS A 12 -3.10 6.24 -17.07
N PRO A 13 -3.86 7.23 -17.55
CA PRO A 13 -4.98 7.75 -16.79
C PRO A 13 -6.00 6.65 -16.51
N GLU A 14 -6.39 6.50 -15.25
CA GLU A 14 -7.40 5.54 -14.79
C GLU A 14 -8.39 6.26 -13.86
N GLY A 15 -9.64 6.34 -14.29
CA GLY A 15 -10.72 6.96 -13.53
C GLY A 15 -11.28 6.06 -12.43
N GLY A 16 -11.85 6.66 -11.39
CA GLY A 16 -12.60 5.91 -10.37
C GLY A 16 -11.75 5.13 -9.35
N LEU A 17 -10.48 5.48 -9.19
CA LEU A 17 -9.64 5.00 -8.10
C LEU A 17 -10.04 5.69 -6.78
N VAL A 18 -10.97 5.10 -6.04
CA VAL A 18 -11.53 5.71 -4.80
C VAL A 18 -10.46 5.89 -3.71
N ASN A 19 -9.64 4.87 -3.46
CA ASN A 19 -8.61 4.89 -2.41
C ASN A 19 -7.24 5.38 -2.89
N CYS A 20 -6.97 5.28 -4.20
CA CYS A 20 -5.70 5.66 -4.83
C CYS A 20 -5.87 6.80 -5.85
N SER A 21 -6.73 7.77 -5.55
CA SER A 21 -7.12 8.84 -6.48
C SER A 21 -5.97 9.74 -6.93
N TRP A 22 -4.89 9.83 -6.16
CA TRP A 22 -3.66 10.56 -6.51
C TRP A 22 -2.96 10.08 -7.79
N TYR A 23 -3.16 8.83 -8.17
CA TYR A 23 -2.54 8.23 -9.35
C TYR A 23 -3.51 8.25 -10.53
N SER A 24 -4.71 8.83 -10.41
CA SER A 24 -5.74 8.83 -11.46
C SER A 24 -5.25 9.36 -12.82
N ASN A 25 -4.32 10.31 -12.82
CA ASN A 25 -3.74 10.86 -14.05
C ASN A 25 -2.65 9.96 -14.66
N GLN A 26 -1.96 9.16 -13.84
CA GLN A 26 -0.84 8.29 -14.23
C GLN A 26 -0.80 7.07 -13.30
N ALA A 27 -1.67 6.10 -13.57
CA ALA A 27 -1.78 4.87 -12.80
C ALA A 27 -1.19 3.70 -13.58
N CYS A 28 -0.43 2.86 -12.89
CA CYS A 28 -0.03 1.53 -13.38
C CYS A 28 -0.98 0.42 -12.89
N CYS A 29 -2.08 0.79 -12.23
CA CYS A 29 -3.10 -0.11 -11.70
C CYS A 29 -4.48 0.17 -12.32
N LYS A 30 -5.36 -0.82 -12.30
CA LYS A 30 -6.77 -0.71 -12.67
C LYS A 30 -7.66 -0.53 -11.45
N ARG A 31 -8.85 0.03 -11.65
CA ARG A 31 -9.87 0.16 -10.59
C ARG A 31 -10.16 -1.16 -9.87
N THR A 32 -10.25 -2.27 -10.61
CA THR A 32 -10.53 -3.60 -10.04
C THR A 32 -9.43 -4.09 -9.10
N GLU A 33 -8.18 -3.76 -9.38
CA GLU A 33 -7.02 -4.12 -8.55
C GLU A 33 -7.05 -3.33 -7.25
N VAL A 34 -7.35 -2.03 -7.31
CA VAL A 34 -7.55 -1.20 -6.11
C VAL A 34 -8.69 -1.77 -5.28
N THR A 35 -9.84 -2.06 -5.87
CA THR A 35 -10.95 -2.65 -5.10
C THR A 35 -10.55 -3.96 -4.43
N SER A 36 -9.83 -4.85 -5.13
CA SER A 36 -9.39 -6.14 -4.58
C SER A 36 -8.37 -6.01 -3.45
N VAL A 37 -7.44 -5.05 -3.53
CA VAL A 37 -6.47 -4.81 -2.46
C VAL A 37 -7.17 -4.27 -1.22
N PHE A 38 -8.10 -3.34 -1.39
CA PHE A 38 -8.75 -2.68 -0.26
C PHE A 38 -9.94 -3.45 0.32
N SER A 39 -10.54 -4.39 -0.42
CA SER A 39 -11.63 -5.23 0.10
C SER A 39 -11.18 -6.20 1.21
N ASN A 40 -9.89 -6.54 1.22
CA ASN A 40 -9.30 -7.49 2.18
C ASN A 40 -8.54 -6.81 3.32
N ILE A 41 -8.64 -5.48 3.45
CA ILE A 41 -7.97 -4.74 4.53
C ILE A 41 -8.86 -4.74 5.77
N GLU A 42 -8.39 -5.38 6.84
CA GLU A 42 -9.03 -5.27 8.14
C GLU A 42 -8.93 -3.82 8.68
N PRO A 43 -10.00 -3.30 9.29
CA PRO A 43 -9.99 -1.96 9.85
C PRO A 43 -8.97 -1.85 10.98
N LEU A 44 -8.15 -0.80 10.92
CA LEU A 44 -7.17 -0.51 11.95
C LEU A 44 -7.86 0.06 13.20
N HIS A 45 -7.72 -0.63 14.33
CA HIS A 45 -8.14 -0.13 15.63
C HIS A 45 -7.13 0.87 16.17
N SER A 46 -7.61 1.91 16.86
CA SER A 46 -6.78 2.92 17.54
C SER A 46 -5.80 3.68 16.62
N ALA A 47 -6.03 3.69 15.31
CA ALA A 47 -5.22 4.45 14.36
C ALA A 47 -5.60 5.93 14.33
N THR A 48 -4.59 6.80 14.33
CA THR A 48 -4.78 8.22 14.06
C THR A 48 -5.17 8.44 12.60
N ARG A 49 -5.73 9.62 12.28
CA ARG A 49 -6.01 9.99 10.88
C ARG A 49 -4.71 10.03 10.06
N SER A 50 -3.61 10.49 10.65
CA SER A 50 -2.29 10.53 10.03
C SER A 50 -1.80 9.12 9.67
N CYS A 51 -1.87 8.17 10.62
CA CYS A 51 -1.54 6.77 10.38
C CYS A 51 -2.33 6.17 9.21
N ARG A 52 -3.67 6.33 9.20
CA ARG A 52 -4.51 5.82 8.11
C ARG A 52 -4.13 6.42 6.75
N ASN A 53 -3.85 7.72 6.70
CA ASN A 53 -3.44 8.38 5.46
C ASN A 53 -2.10 7.87 4.95
N GLN A 54 -1.11 7.72 5.84
CA GLN A 54 0.18 7.17 5.45
C GLN A 54 0.06 5.69 5.02
N LEU A 55 -0.73 4.88 5.72
CA LEU A 55 -0.97 3.49 5.29
C LEU A 55 -1.67 3.40 3.95
N ASN A 56 -2.69 4.22 3.70
CA ASN A 56 -3.34 4.29 2.41
C ASN A 56 -2.33 4.67 1.31
N TYR A 57 -1.39 5.58 1.60
CA TYR A 57 -0.27 5.90 0.71
C TYR A 57 0.58 4.68 0.37
N LEU A 58 1.02 3.99 1.41
CA LEU A 58 1.83 2.80 1.23
C LEU A 58 1.09 1.73 0.42
N MET A 59 -0.18 1.47 0.72
CA MET A 59 -0.98 0.45 0.05
C MET A 59 -1.15 0.72 -1.45
N CYS A 60 -1.12 1.98 -1.89
CA CYS A 60 -1.22 2.35 -3.29
C CYS A 60 0.12 2.27 -4.07
N TYR A 61 1.19 1.67 -3.52
CA TYR A 61 2.50 1.59 -4.20
C TYR A 61 2.39 0.97 -5.60
N PHE A 62 1.49 -0.01 -5.79
CA PHE A 62 1.26 -0.73 -7.04
C PHE A 62 0.46 0.07 -8.07
N CYS A 63 0.02 1.28 -7.72
CA CYS A 63 -0.56 2.24 -8.66
C CYS A 63 0.46 3.28 -9.12
N SER A 64 1.59 3.41 -8.41
CA SER A 64 2.61 4.42 -8.72
C SER A 64 3.16 4.25 -10.14
N PRO A 65 3.40 5.33 -10.90
CA PRO A 65 4.08 5.24 -12.19
C PRO A 65 5.55 4.81 -12.05
N ASN A 66 6.13 5.01 -10.87
CA ASN A 66 7.54 4.76 -10.60
C ASN A 66 7.79 3.43 -9.86
N GLN A 67 6.99 2.39 -10.12
CA GLN A 67 7.03 1.10 -9.37
C GLN A 67 8.43 0.49 -9.27
N HIS A 68 9.23 0.66 -10.31
CA HIS A 68 10.61 0.19 -10.38
C HIS A 68 11.51 0.76 -9.27
N LEU A 69 11.18 1.92 -8.70
CA LEU A 69 11.88 2.49 -7.55
C LEU A 69 11.49 1.84 -6.23
N TRP A 70 10.24 1.37 -6.13
CA TRP A 70 9.67 0.78 -4.92
C TRP A 70 9.95 -0.72 -4.84
N PHE A 71 10.04 -1.41 -5.97
CA PHE A 71 10.30 -2.85 -6.01
C PHE A 71 11.77 -3.17 -6.33
N ILE A 72 12.51 -3.60 -5.31
CA ILE A 72 13.88 -4.11 -5.48
C ILE A 72 13.94 -5.52 -4.92
N ASN A 73 14.36 -6.50 -5.73
CA ASN A 73 14.44 -7.92 -5.35
C ASN A 73 13.12 -8.47 -4.80
N GLN A 74 11.99 -8.13 -5.45
CA GLN A 74 10.63 -8.51 -5.04
C GLN A 74 10.21 -8.02 -3.64
N LYS A 75 10.94 -7.04 -3.08
CA LYS A 75 10.62 -6.40 -1.80
C LYS A 75 10.28 -4.94 -2.02
N LEU A 76 9.22 -4.50 -1.35
CA LEU A 76 8.87 -3.09 -1.26
C LEU A 76 9.94 -2.35 -0.44
N ARG A 77 10.55 -1.33 -1.02
CA ARG A 77 11.44 -0.40 -0.36
C ARG A 77 10.80 0.96 -0.28
N VAL A 78 10.91 1.56 0.90
CA VAL A 78 10.46 2.92 1.19
C VAL A 78 11.60 3.69 1.83
N CYS A 79 11.58 5.02 1.69
CA CYS A 79 12.56 5.88 2.36
C CYS A 79 12.51 5.68 3.88
N ALA A 80 13.67 5.60 4.53
CA ALA A 80 13.76 5.39 5.98
C ALA A 80 12.97 6.44 6.77
N LYS A 81 13.02 7.72 6.36
CA LYS A 81 12.24 8.81 6.96
C LYS A 81 10.74 8.55 6.93
N TYR A 82 10.22 8.08 5.80
CA TYR A 82 8.81 7.76 5.65
C TYR A 82 8.42 6.56 6.53
N CYS A 83 9.26 5.53 6.57
CA CYS A 83 9.06 4.35 7.42
C CYS A 83 9.04 4.70 8.92
N ASN A 84 9.92 5.60 9.36
CA ASN A 84 9.94 6.07 10.75
C ASN A 84 8.68 6.89 11.09
N SER A 85 8.30 7.82 10.20
CA SER A 85 7.08 8.61 10.40
C SER A 85 5.83 7.73 10.45
N LEU A 86 5.73 6.74 9.56
CA LEU A 86 4.63 5.78 9.54
C LEU A 86 4.57 4.99 10.85
N TYR A 87 5.72 4.55 11.36
CA TYR A 87 5.81 3.83 12.61
C TYR A 87 5.39 4.68 13.82
N GLU A 88 5.87 5.91 13.92
CA GLU A 88 5.53 6.82 15.02
C GLU A 88 4.02 7.13 15.05
N GLU A 89 3.43 7.37 13.87
CA GLU A 89 2.01 7.69 13.74
C GLU A 89 1.10 6.48 13.99
N CYS A 90 1.57 5.28 13.64
CA CYS A 90 0.84 4.03 13.78
C CYS A 90 1.23 3.21 15.02
N LEU A 91 2.01 3.76 15.95
CA LEU A 91 2.55 3.01 17.10
C LEU A 91 1.46 2.37 17.95
N THR A 92 0.33 3.07 18.14
CA THR A 92 -0.83 2.60 18.90
C THR A 92 -1.87 1.89 18.04
N ALA A 93 -1.65 1.88 16.71
CA ALA A 93 -2.56 1.25 15.79
C ALA A 93 -2.34 -0.27 15.77
N GLY A 94 -3.41 -1.01 15.53
CA GLY A 94 -3.34 -2.46 15.44
C GLY A 94 -4.47 -3.05 14.62
N VAL A 95 -4.31 -4.33 14.29
CA VAL A 95 -5.32 -5.14 13.61
C VAL A 95 -5.63 -6.32 14.53
N GLY A 96 -6.89 -6.42 14.98
CA GLY A 96 -7.27 -7.34 16.05
C GLY A 96 -6.44 -7.12 17.32
N THR A 97 -5.72 -8.16 17.77
CA THR A 97 -4.84 -8.12 18.96
C THR A 97 -3.38 -7.78 18.66
N ARG A 98 -3.03 -7.49 17.39
CA ARG A 98 -1.65 -7.23 16.96
C ARG A 98 -1.39 -5.73 16.80
N ILE A 99 -0.42 -5.22 17.54
CA ILE A 99 0.08 -3.85 17.45
C ILE A 99 1.25 -3.80 16.45
N PHE A 100 1.42 -2.69 15.72
CA PHE A 100 2.56 -2.50 14.83
C PHE A 100 3.87 -2.30 15.62
N GLY A 101 4.60 -3.38 15.87
CA GLY A 101 5.88 -3.31 16.59
C GLY A 101 7.08 -2.87 15.74
N LYS A 102 7.01 -2.94 14.39
CA LYS A 102 8.05 -2.52 13.44
C LYS A 102 7.46 -2.24 12.05
N CYS A 103 7.97 -1.22 11.36
CA CYS A 103 7.57 -0.87 9.99
C CYS A 103 7.72 -2.03 8.98
N ALA A 104 8.65 -2.97 9.20
CA ALA A 104 8.81 -4.17 8.37
C ALA A 104 7.58 -5.09 8.35
N LEU A 105 6.71 -5.03 9.35
CA LEU A 105 5.49 -5.85 9.42
C LEU A 105 4.40 -5.39 8.44
N PHE A 106 4.41 -4.14 8.00
CA PHE A 106 3.43 -3.65 7.01
C PHE A 106 3.55 -4.38 5.67
N THR A 107 4.76 -4.82 5.29
CA THR A 107 4.98 -5.61 4.08
C THR A 107 4.49 -7.07 4.17
N ARG A 108 4.17 -7.56 5.37
CA ARG A 108 3.69 -8.94 5.61
C ARG A 108 2.18 -9.10 5.54
N PHE A 109 1.43 -7.99 5.53
CA PHE A 109 -0.04 -7.99 5.40
C PHE A 109 -0.53 -8.25 3.96
N GLN A 110 0.36 -8.29 2.98
CA GLN A 110 0.01 -8.50 1.56
C GLN A 110 0.25 -9.92 1.04
N SER A 111 0.61 -10.87 1.90
CA SER A 111 0.59 -12.29 1.55
C SER A 111 -0.76 -12.87 1.98
N PRO A 112 -1.71 -13.11 1.06
CA PRO A 112 -2.76 -14.07 1.34
C PRO A 112 -2.11 -15.43 1.71
N PRO A 113 -2.64 -16.16 2.70
CA PRO A 113 -2.27 -17.55 2.90
C PRO A 113 -2.62 -18.34 1.62
N LEU A 114 -1.76 -19.32 1.33
CA LEU A 114 -1.83 -20.24 0.19
C LEU A 114 -3.21 -20.87 0.01
#